data_AF-A0A2D9CIC9-F1
#
_entry.id   AF-A0A2D9CIC9-F1
#
_cell.length_a   1.000
_cell.length_b   1.000
_cell.length_c   1.000
_cell.angle_alpha   90.00
_cell.angle_beta   90.00
_cell.angle_gamma   90.00
#
_symmetry.space_group_name_H-M   'P 1'
#
loop_
_entity.id
_entity.type
_entity.pdbx_description
1 polymer ?
#
loop_
_entity_poly.entity_id
_entity_poly.type
_entity_poly.pdbx_seq_one_letter_code
_entity_poly.pdbx_strand_id
1 'polypeptide(L)'
;MAKKKLSATKVAKFLKKTAPAVLDILGDITPDAGVFKVVKELIVKDVVMPPKDKETALELLKIDVMAMKEVSKRWTSDMKSDSFLSKNIRPFTLLFLTVSMVLLIVLDSLNFEFGVASEWIDLLKSLLITVYVAYFGSRGVEKFKALGG
;
A
#
# COMPACT_ATOMS: atom_id res chain seq x y z
N MET A 1 -1.49 -9.56 -1.45
CA MET A 1 -2.66 -9.80 -2.34
C MET A 1 -3.02 -8.52 -3.08
N ALA A 2 -3.38 -8.62 -4.36
CA ALA A 2 -3.66 -7.47 -5.23
C ALA A 2 -4.75 -6.56 -4.64
N LYS A 3 -4.48 -5.25 -4.57
CA LYS A 3 -5.50 -4.24 -4.24
C LYS A 3 -6.63 -4.37 -5.26
N LYS A 4 -7.83 -4.74 -4.79
CA LYS A 4 -9.01 -4.79 -5.66
C LYS A 4 -9.29 -3.38 -6.18
N LYS A 5 -9.52 -3.26 -7.48
CA LYS A 5 -9.89 -1.98 -8.12
C LYS A 5 -11.24 -1.49 -7.60
N LEU A 6 -11.47 -0.18 -7.58
CA LEU A 6 -12.74 0.43 -7.13
C LEU A 6 -13.91 -0.10 -7.95
N SER A 7 -13.70 -0.31 -9.25
CA SER A 7 -14.66 -0.91 -10.20
C SER A 7 -15.10 -2.34 -9.83
N ALA A 8 -14.37 -3.04 -8.96
CA ALA A 8 -14.72 -4.38 -8.49
C ALA A 8 -15.63 -4.37 -7.24
N THR A 9 -15.87 -3.21 -6.62
CA THR A 9 -16.73 -3.06 -5.43
C THR A 9 -18.21 -3.25 -5.78
N LYS A 10 -19.02 -3.67 -4.80
CA LYS A 10 -20.44 -3.90 -5.03
C LYS A 10 -21.17 -2.59 -5.34
N VAL A 11 -20.75 -1.50 -4.69
CA VAL A 11 -21.23 -0.14 -4.99
C VAL A 11 -20.91 0.27 -6.40
N ALA A 12 -19.67 0.08 -6.87
CA ALA A 12 -19.31 0.49 -8.22
C ALA A 12 -20.07 -0.31 -9.30
N LYS A 13 -20.33 -1.60 -9.07
CA LYS A 13 -21.17 -2.39 -9.99
C LYS A 13 -22.63 -1.90 -10.04
N PHE A 14 -23.15 -1.42 -8.91
CA PHE A 14 -24.49 -0.86 -8.82
C PHE A 14 -24.56 0.53 -9.46
N LEU A 15 -23.63 1.43 -9.12
CA LEU A 15 -23.55 2.76 -9.71
C LEU A 15 -23.29 2.73 -11.22
N LYS A 16 -22.62 1.71 -11.75
CA LYS A 16 -22.44 1.55 -13.20
C LYS A 16 -23.77 1.40 -13.95
N LYS A 17 -24.79 0.84 -13.30
CA LYS A 17 -26.12 0.65 -13.87
C LYS A 17 -27.04 1.85 -13.62
N THR A 18 -26.92 2.47 -12.46
CA THR A 18 -27.86 3.50 -12.00
C THR A 18 -27.37 4.92 -12.25
N ALA A 19 -26.08 5.18 -12.13
CA ALA A 19 -25.47 6.51 -12.25
C ALA A 19 -24.00 6.41 -12.73
N PRO A 20 -23.76 6.11 -14.02
CA PRO A 20 -22.41 5.95 -14.56
C PRO A 20 -21.55 7.22 -14.41
N ALA A 21 -22.18 8.40 -14.44
CA ALA A 21 -21.50 9.69 -14.23
C ALA A 21 -20.76 9.80 -12.88
N VAL A 22 -21.26 9.14 -11.82
CA VAL A 22 -20.60 9.13 -10.50
C VAL A 22 -19.29 8.33 -10.53
N LEU A 23 -19.19 7.31 -11.40
CA LEU A 23 -17.99 6.50 -11.56
C LEU A 23 -16.99 7.11 -12.52
N ASP A 24 -17.44 7.80 -13.56
CA ASP A 24 -16.56 8.48 -14.52
C ASP A 24 -15.74 9.59 -13.85
N ILE A 25 -16.31 10.27 -12.84
CA ILE A 25 -15.61 11.27 -12.01
C ILE A 25 -14.46 10.65 -11.20
N LEU A 26 -14.58 9.37 -10.83
CA LEU A 26 -13.62 8.72 -9.93
C LEU A 26 -12.53 7.94 -10.68
N GLY A 27 -12.71 7.60 -11.96
CA GLY A 27 -11.69 6.90 -12.76
C GLY A 27 -11.20 5.58 -12.13
N ASP A 28 -10.01 5.11 -12.53
CA ASP A 28 -9.43 3.83 -12.05
C ASP A 28 -8.63 4.00 -10.73
N ILE A 29 -9.15 4.81 -9.80
CA ILE A 29 -8.50 5.07 -8.51
C ILE A 29 -8.67 3.89 -7.55
N THR A 30 -7.72 3.74 -6.63
CA THR A 30 -7.79 2.68 -5.61
C THR A 30 -8.86 2.99 -4.55
N PRO A 31 -9.69 2.01 -4.14
CA PRO A 31 -10.65 2.17 -3.07
C PRO A 31 -9.94 2.46 -1.74
N ASP A 32 -10.03 3.72 -1.30
CA ASP A 32 -9.59 4.19 0.01
C ASP A 32 -10.79 4.81 0.76
N ALA A 33 -10.66 4.95 2.08
CA ALA A 33 -11.65 5.63 2.92
C ALA A 33 -12.04 7.03 2.39
N GLY A 34 -11.09 7.77 1.80
CA GLY A 34 -11.35 9.05 1.13
C GLY A 34 -12.25 8.92 -0.10
N VAL A 35 -12.03 7.90 -0.92
CA VAL A 35 -12.82 7.66 -2.15
C VAL A 35 -14.26 7.28 -1.80
N PHE A 36 -14.45 6.40 -0.81
CA PHE A 36 -15.80 6.02 -0.37
C PHE A 36 -16.59 7.19 0.24
N LYS A 37 -15.92 8.19 0.83
CA LYS A 37 -16.55 9.43 1.30
C LYS A 37 -17.04 10.29 0.13
N VAL A 38 -16.22 10.44 -0.91
CA VAL A 38 -16.59 11.18 -2.13
C VAL A 38 -17.75 10.48 -2.85
N VAL A 39 -17.73 9.15 -2.96
CA VAL A 39 -18.85 8.34 -3.49
C VAL A 39 -20.14 8.61 -2.71
N LYS A 40 -20.07 8.64 -1.37
CA LYS A 40 -21.24 8.97 -0.54
C LYS A 40 -21.80 10.35 -0.86
N GLU A 41 -20.94 11.36 -0.97
CA GLU A 41 -21.35 12.74 -1.25
C GLU A 41 -21.96 12.87 -2.66
N LEU A 42 -21.40 12.16 -3.65
CA LEU A 42 -21.93 12.11 -5.01
C LEU A 42 -23.30 11.43 -5.06
N ILE A 43 -23.50 10.29 -4.38
CA ILE A 43 -24.81 9.61 -4.30
C ILE A 43 -25.87 10.50 -3.66
N VAL A 44 -25.50 11.25 -2.61
CA VAL A 44 -26.41 12.16 -1.91
C VAL A 44 -26.79 13.37 -2.78
N LYS A 45 -25.83 13.92 -3.52
CA LYS A 45 -26.03 15.09 -4.40
C LYS A 45 -26.70 14.76 -5.74
N ASP A 46 -26.69 13.50 -6.16
CA ASP A 46 -27.29 13.11 -7.44
C ASP A 46 -28.81 13.29 -7.42
N VAL A 47 -29.35 14.14 -8.30
CA VAL A 47 -30.78 14.46 -8.36
C VAL A 47 -31.54 13.47 -9.25
N VAL A 48 -30.82 12.71 -10.09
CA VAL A 48 -31.41 11.83 -11.12
C VAL A 48 -31.80 10.46 -10.55
N MET A 49 -31.19 10.06 -9.43
CA MET A 49 -31.34 8.72 -8.87
C MET A 49 -32.66 8.57 -8.06
N PRO A 50 -33.49 7.54 -8.34
CA PRO A 50 -34.68 7.24 -7.54
C PRO A 50 -34.36 7.06 -6.05
N PRO A 51 -35.23 7.47 -5.12
CA PRO A 51 -34.95 7.42 -3.68
C PRO A 51 -34.58 6.00 -3.19
N LYS A 52 -35.22 4.98 -3.77
CA LYS A 52 -34.97 3.56 -3.47
C LYS A 52 -33.57 3.09 -3.91
N ASP A 53 -33.07 3.60 -5.03
CA ASP A 53 -31.74 3.26 -5.53
C ASP A 53 -30.63 3.99 -4.77
N LYS A 54 -30.89 5.21 -4.28
CA LYS A 54 -29.98 5.92 -3.38
C LYS A 54 -29.77 5.16 -2.07
N GLU A 55 -30.86 4.68 -1.49
CA GLU A 55 -30.81 3.94 -0.22
C GLU A 55 -30.05 2.62 -0.40
N THR A 56 -30.33 1.90 -1.48
CA THR A 56 -29.61 0.67 -1.85
C THR A 56 -28.12 0.95 -2.06
N ALA A 57 -27.75 2.01 -2.80
CA ALA A 57 -26.35 2.39 -3.03
C ALA A 57 -25.62 2.74 -1.72
N LEU A 58 -26.29 3.44 -0.79
CA LEU A 58 -25.74 3.78 0.52
C LEU A 58 -25.54 2.55 1.40
N GLU A 59 -26.45 1.58 1.34
CA GLU A 59 -26.32 0.32 2.08
C GLU A 59 -25.18 -0.55 1.53
N LEU A 60 -25.11 -0.70 0.21
CA LEU A 60 -23.97 -1.35 -0.48
C LEU A 60 -22.64 -0.69 -0.09
N LEU A 61 -22.62 0.64 0.05
CA LEU A 61 -21.44 1.39 0.44
C LEU A 61 -21.02 1.13 1.88
N LYS A 62 -21.97 1.01 2.79
CA LYS A 62 -21.68 0.61 4.18
C LYS A 62 -21.07 -0.78 4.22
N ILE A 63 -21.59 -1.73 3.44
CA ILE A 63 -21.06 -3.11 3.38
C ILE A 63 -19.62 -3.12 2.87
N ASP A 64 -19.33 -2.42 1.76
CA ASP A 64 -17.97 -2.37 1.20
C ASP A 64 -16.98 -1.68 2.16
N VAL A 65 -17.40 -0.60 2.84
CA VAL A 65 -16.58 0.06 3.87
C VAL A 65 -16.35 -0.85 5.08
N MET A 66 -17.35 -1.60 5.52
CA MET A 66 -17.23 -2.54 6.64
C MET A 66 -16.28 -3.68 6.32
N ALA A 67 -16.40 -4.26 5.11
CA ALA A 67 -15.48 -5.30 4.64
C ALA A 67 -14.03 -4.81 4.57
N MET A 68 -13.81 -3.58 4.09
CA MET A 68 -12.47 -2.96 4.13
C MET A 68 -11.96 -2.79 5.56
N LYS A 69 -12.81 -2.33 6.48
CA LYS A 69 -12.43 -2.18 7.90
C LYS A 69 -12.08 -3.51 8.55
N GLU A 70 -12.76 -4.60 8.22
CA GLU A 70 -12.42 -5.94 8.73
C GLU A 70 -11.08 -6.42 8.20
N VAL A 71 -10.77 -6.19 6.93
CA VAL A 71 -9.45 -6.47 6.36
C VAL A 71 -8.38 -5.65 7.07
N SER A 72 -8.61 -4.35 7.27
CA SER A 72 -7.69 -3.49 8.02
C SER A 72 -7.53 -3.96 9.46
N LYS A 73 -8.62 -4.38 10.13
CA LYS A 73 -8.56 -4.95 11.49
C LYS A 73 -7.77 -6.25 11.54
N ARG A 74 -7.91 -7.13 10.55
CA ARG A 74 -7.08 -8.34 10.43
C ARG A 74 -5.63 -7.97 10.27
N TRP A 75 -5.31 -6.98 9.43
CA TRP A 75 -3.93 -6.50 9.28
C TRP A 75 -3.39 -5.87 10.56
N THR A 76 -4.18 -5.07 11.27
CA THR A 76 -3.80 -4.51 12.57
C THR A 76 -3.63 -5.61 13.62
N SER A 77 -4.46 -6.65 13.58
CA SER A 77 -4.35 -7.82 14.46
C SER A 77 -3.11 -8.66 14.15
N ASP A 78 -2.80 -8.86 12.87
CA ASP A 78 -1.60 -9.58 12.40
C ASP A 78 -0.32 -8.77 12.71
N MET A 79 -0.41 -7.44 12.72
CA MET A 79 0.67 -6.54 13.16
C MET A 79 0.73 -6.37 14.68
N LYS A 80 -0.22 -6.93 15.44
CA LYS A 80 -0.29 -6.80 16.91
C LYS A 80 0.76 -7.61 17.65
N SER A 81 1.58 -8.41 16.93
CA SER A 81 2.92 -8.76 17.41
C SER A 81 3.83 -7.53 17.29
N ASP A 82 3.50 -6.51 18.08
CA ASP A 82 4.23 -5.26 18.28
C ASP A 82 5.49 -5.52 19.13
N SER A 83 6.25 -6.57 18.79
CA SER A 83 7.56 -6.78 19.37
C SER A 83 8.48 -5.63 18.93
N PHE A 84 9.44 -5.26 19.79
CA PHE A 84 10.49 -4.29 19.44
C PHE A 84 11.18 -4.65 18.11
N LEU A 85 11.22 -5.95 17.79
CA LEU A 85 11.77 -6.48 16.55
C LEU A 85 10.94 -6.08 15.31
N SER A 86 9.61 -6.15 15.38
CA SER A 86 8.72 -5.76 14.27
C SER A 86 8.84 -4.27 13.92
N LYS A 87 9.03 -3.40 14.92
CA LYS A 87 9.20 -1.95 14.72
C LYS A 87 10.57 -1.59 14.13
N ASN A 88 11.59 -2.38 14.43
CA ASN A 88 12.97 -2.13 14.01
C ASN A 88 13.46 -3.04 12.88
N ILE A 89 12.60 -3.91 12.33
CA ILE A 89 13.00 -4.82 11.26
C ILE A 89 13.53 -4.07 10.04
N ARG A 90 12.97 -2.89 9.72
CA ARG A 90 13.44 -2.04 8.61
C ARG A 90 14.87 -1.55 8.79
N PRO A 91 15.24 -0.86 9.89
CA PRO A 91 16.62 -0.50 10.13
C PRO A 91 17.54 -1.72 10.33
N PHE A 92 17.05 -2.83 10.90
CA PHE A 92 17.85 -4.05 11.06
C PHE A 92 18.14 -4.76 9.73
N THR A 93 17.20 -4.82 8.80
CA THR A 93 17.45 -5.36 7.45
C THR A 93 18.48 -4.53 6.73
N LEU A 94 18.41 -3.19 6.82
CA LEU A 94 19.42 -2.30 6.26
C LEU A 94 20.80 -2.58 6.88
N LEU A 95 20.90 -2.62 8.20
CA LEU A 95 22.15 -2.90 8.90
C LEU A 95 22.72 -4.27 8.53
N PHE A 96 21.89 -5.31 8.50
CA PHE A 96 22.30 -6.68 8.15
C PHE A 96 22.88 -6.74 6.74
N LEU A 97 22.18 -6.20 5.74
CA LEU A 97 22.64 -6.21 4.35
C LEU A 97 23.93 -5.41 4.17
N THR A 98 24.06 -4.26 4.83
CA THR A 98 25.29 -3.45 4.80
C THR A 98 26.46 -4.19 5.44
N VAL A 99 26.25 -4.85 6.59
CA VAL A 99 27.30 -5.65 7.23
C VAL A 99 27.70 -6.84 6.36
N SER A 100 26.75 -7.56 5.76
CA SER A 100 27.06 -8.64 4.82
C SER A 100 27.90 -8.17 3.64
N MET A 101 27.59 -7.00 3.07
CA MET A 101 28.38 -6.40 2.00
C MET A 101 29.81 -6.06 2.45
N VAL A 102 29.95 -5.44 3.63
CA VAL A 102 31.27 -5.11 4.20
C VAL A 102 32.10 -6.37 4.46
N LEU A 103 31.48 -7.44 4.97
CA LEU A 103 32.16 -8.72 5.18
C LEU A 103 32.68 -9.31 3.87
N LEU A 104 31.89 -9.25 2.79
CA LEU A 104 32.36 -9.70 1.47
C LEU A 104 33.56 -8.87 0.97
N ILE A 105 33.52 -7.54 1.13
CA ILE A 105 34.64 -6.65 0.76
C ILE A 105 35.89 -6.97 1.58
N VAL A 106 35.75 -7.24 2.88
CA VAL A 106 36.88 -7.61 3.74
C VAL A 106 37.45 -8.97 3.33
N LEU A 107 36.61 -9.98 3.06
CA LEU A 107 37.06 -11.29 2.59
C LEU A 107 37.81 -11.20 1.26
N ASP A 108 37.30 -10.40 0.33
CA ASP A 108 37.96 -10.08 -0.95
C ASP A 108 39.32 -9.41 -0.73
N SER A 109 39.38 -8.40 0.14
CA SER A 109 40.62 -7.71 0.51
C SER A 109 41.66 -8.60 1.19
N LEU A 110 41.24 -9.69 1.85
CA LEU A 110 42.12 -10.65 2.49
C LEU A 110 42.65 -11.72 1.51
N ASN A 111 42.30 -11.65 0.21
CA ASN A 111 42.61 -12.64 -0.82
C ASN A 111 42.21 -14.07 -0.41
N PHE A 112 41.10 -14.21 0.31
CA PHE A 112 40.60 -15.52 0.70
C PHE A 112 39.96 -16.19 -0.52
N GLU A 113 40.38 -17.41 -0.88
CA GLU A 113 39.84 -18.18 -2.03
C GLU A 113 38.42 -18.71 -1.79
N PHE A 114 37.50 -17.85 -1.38
CA PHE A 114 36.08 -18.15 -1.24
C PHE A 114 35.34 -17.65 -2.47
N GLY A 115 35.07 -18.57 -3.40
CA GLY A 115 34.31 -18.27 -4.62
C GLY A 115 32.83 -18.05 -4.30
N VAL A 116 32.39 -16.79 -4.36
CA VAL A 116 30.96 -16.44 -4.35
C VAL A 116 30.49 -16.30 -5.79
N ALA A 117 29.45 -17.04 -6.18
CA ALA A 117 28.89 -16.93 -7.53
C ALA A 117 28.31 -15.52 -7.77
N SER A 118 28.48 -15.00 -8.98
CA SER A 118 28.07 -13.64 -9.38
C SER A 118 26.58 -13.38 -9.12
N GLU A 119 25.74 -14.39 -9.23
CA GLU A 119 24.29 -14.31 -9.00
C GLU A 119 23.97 -13.89 -7.56
N TRP A 120 24.75 -14.35 -6.58
CA TRP A 120 24.57 -13.99 -5.17
C TRP A 120 25.02 -12.55 -4.90
N ILE A 121 26.07 -12.10 -5.58
CA ILE A 121 26.57 -10.72 -5.50
C ILE A 121 25.54 -9.76 -6.10
N ASP A 122 25.00 -10.09 -7.28
CA ASP A 122 23.99 -9.28 -7.94
C ASP A 122 22.68 -9.24 -7.15
N LEU A 123 22.28 -10.37 -6.56
CA LEU A 123 21.14 -10.42 -5.65
C LEU A 123 21.35 -9.50 -4.44
N LEU A 124 22.50 -9.59 -3.77
CA LEU A 124 22.83 -8.75 -2.61
C LEU A 124 22.81 -7.26 -2.99
N LYS A 125 23.44 -6.89 -4.10
CA LYS A 125 23.46 -5.52 -4.63
C LYS A 125 22.04 -4.99 -4.89
N SER A 126 21.21 -5.78 -5.55
CA SER A 126 19.82 -5.42 -5.87
C SER A 126 18.98 -5.20 -4.62
N LEU A 127 19.08 -6.11 -3.63
CA LEU A 127 18.40 -5.97 -2.35
C LEU A 127 18.88 -4.72 -1.59
N LEU A 128 20.20 -4.48 -1.56
CA LEU A 128 20.78 -3.36 -0.84
C LEU A 128 20.29 -2.02 -1.42
N ILE A 129 20.32 -1.84 -2.74
CA ILE A 129 19.78 -0.64 -3.40
C ILE A 129 18.30 -0.46 -3.05
N THR A 130 17.50 -1.53 -3.16
CA THR A 130 16.06 -1.49 -2.88
C THR A 130 15.76 -1.05 -1.45
N VAL A 131 16.46 -1.62 -0.46
CA VAL A 131 16.24 -1.30 0.96
C VAL A 131 16.74 0.11 1.29
N TYR A 132 17.86 0.55 0.71
CA TYR A 132 18.36 1.92 0.88
C TYR A 132 17.39 2.96 0.31
N VAL A 133 16.89 2.74 -0.91
CA VAL A 133 15.89 3.63 -1.52
C VAL A 133 14.58 3.61 -0.71
N ALA A 134 14.11 2.44 -0.26
CA ALA A 134 12.90 2.36 0.55
C ALA A 134 13.05 3.09 1.90
N TYR A 135 14.20 2.94 2.57
CA TYR A 135 14.43 3.53 3.90
C TYR A 135 14.70 5.04 3.85
N PHE A 136 15.56 5.48 2.93
CA PHE A 136 15.93 6.90 2.81
C PHE A 136 15.03 7.69 1.87
N GLY A 137 14.52 7.06 0.80
CA GLY A 137 13.62 7.70 -0.15
C GLY A 137 12.25 8.02 0.46
N SER A 138 11.69 7.13 1.29
CA SER A 138 10.44 7.43 2.02
C SER A 138 10.61 8.59 3.00
N ARG A 139 11.71 8.62 3.76
CA ARG A 139 12.06 9.73 4.66
C ARG A 139 12.34 11.04 3.93
N GLY A 140 12.85 10.99 2.70
CA GLY A 140 13.02 12.15 1.84
C GLY A 140 11.66 12.76 1.45
N VAL A 141 10.76 11.93 0.92
CA VAL A 141 9.41 12.37 0.53
C VAL A 141 8.59 12.90 1.73
N GLU A 142 8.72 12.27 2.89
CA GLU A 142 8.08 12.74 4.14
C GLU A 142 8.55 14.14 4.54
N LYS A 143 9.84 14.46 4.38
CA LYS A 143 10.39 15.80 4.65
C LYS A 143 9.97 16.84 3.62
N PHE A 144 9.92 16.50 2.34
CA PHE A 144 9.46 17.42 1.30
C PHE A 144 7.99 17.82 1.49
N LYS A 145 7.14 16.87 1.92
CA LYS A 145 5.73 17.15 2.21
C LYS A 145 5.54 18.03 3.45
N ALA A 146 6.45 17.97 4.43
CA ALA A 146 6.41 18.80 5.64
C ALA A 146 6.89 20.25 5.42
N LEU A 147 7.69 20.50 4.38
CA LEU A 147 8.22 21.83 4.05
C LEU A 147 7.42 22.56 2.96
N GLY A 148 6.61 21.84 2.18
CA GLY A 148 5.81 22.37 1.07
C GLY A 148 4.31 22.49 1.34
N GLY A 149 3.89 22.36 2.61
CA GLY A 149 2.52 22.62 3.09
C GLY A 149 2.51 23.68 4.17
#